data_AF-B1LUF8-F1
#
_entry.id   AF-B1LUF8-F1
#
_cell.length_a   1.000
_cell.length_b   1.000
_cell.length_c   1.000
_cell.angle_alpha   90.00
_cell.angle_beta   90.00
_cell.angle_gamma   90.00
#
_symmetry.space_group_name_H-M   'P 1'
#
loop_
_entity.id
_entity.type
_entity.pdbx_description
1 polymer ?
#
loop_
_entity_poly.entity_id
_entity_poly.type
_entity_poly.pdbx_seq_one_letter_code
_entity_poly.pdbx_strand_id
1 'polypeptide(L)'
;MTASTRRAALGAILAAPLASVPAVASLTSDLAAACNEAAKRWIYVTDRRHPAELFTDEQIDVEINHCTAVLERCIQEPSQSLPELAAKARLMIAEHDDGDQFVGHRALIVLLNEVVALCG
;
A
#
# COMPACT_ATOMS: atom_id res chain seq x y z
N MET A 1 -25.58 -53.74 32.54
CA MET A 1 -24.40 -53.59 31.67
C MET A 1 -24.49 -54.63 30.57
N THR A 2 -24.77 -54.21 29.32
CA THR A 2 -24.31 -54.86 28.08
C THR A 2 -24.70 -53.95 26.90
N ALA A 3 -23.72 -53.70 26.04
CA ALA A 3 -23.66 -52.66 25.03
C ALA A 3 -24.69 -52.81 23.89
N SER A 4 -25.23 -51.68 23.43
CA SER A 4 -25.86 -51.57 22.11
C SER A 4 -24.90 -50.81 21.20
N THR A 5 -24.14 -51.59 20.43
CA THR A 5 -23.15 -51.15 19.44
C THR A 5 -23.87 -50.42 18.31
N ARG A 6 -23.82 -49.08 18.32
CA ARG A 6 -24.29 -48.27 17.19
C ARG A 6 -23.35 -48.44 16.00
N ARG A 7 -23.92 -49.08 14.97
CA ARG A 7 -23.53 -49.17 13.56
C ARG A 7 -22.45 -48.18 13.11
N ALA A 8 -21.31 -48.74 12.72
CA ALA A 8 -20.43 -48.19 11.72
C ALA A 8 -21.18 -48.01 10.38
N ALA A 9 -20.94 -46.87 9.71
CA ALA A 9 -20.99 -46.64 8.26
C ALA A 9 -21.35 -45.17 7.96
N LEU A 10 -20.39 -44.27 8.18
CA LEU A 10 -20.27 -43.03 7.41
C LEU A 10 -18.91 -43.19 6.75
N GLY A 11 -18.84 -43.54 5.47
CA GLY A 11 -19.45 -42.81 4.38
C GLY A 11 -18.28 -42.13 3.69
N ALA A 12 -17.72 -42.83 2.70
CA ALA A 12 -16.57 -42.41 1.92
C ALA A 12 -16.75 -40.96 1.45
N ILE A 13 -15.97 -40.04 2.03
CA ILE A 13 -15.89 -38.67 1.53
C ILE A 13 -15.05 -38.75 0.27
N LEU A 14 -15.77 -38.71 -0.85
CA LEU A 14 -15.30 -38.62 -2.20
C LEU A 14 -14.17 -37.58 -2.31
N ALA A 15 -13.06 -38.01 -2.90
CA ALA A 15 -12.03 -37.11 -3.41
C ALA A 15 -12.67 -36.19 -4.46
N ALA A 16 -13.00 -34.97 -4.05
CA ALA A 16 -13.36 -33.92 -4.99
C ALA A 16 -12.11 -33.56 -5.80
N PRO A 17 -12.20 -33.44 -7.14
CA PRO A 17 -11.10 -32.93 -7.93
C PRO A 17 -10.86 -31.49 -7.49
N LEU A 18 -9.64 -31.16 -7.07
CA LEU A 18 -9.19 -29.78 -6.92
C LEU A 18 -9.34 -29.12 -8.29
N ALA A 19 -10.43 -28.38 -8.47
CA ALA A 19 -10.60 -27.51 -9.61
C ALA A 19 -9.38 -26.58 -9.63
N SER A 20 -8.52 -26.73 -10.64
CA SER A 20 -7.38 -25.85 -10.81
C SER A 20 -7.93 -24.45 -11.03
N VAL A 21 -7.83 -23.61 -10.00
CA VAL A 21 -8.09 -22.19 -10.14
C VAL A 21 -7.14 -21.70 -11.23
N PRO A 22 -7.64 -21.12 -12.33
CA PRO A 22 -6.74 -20.53 -13.31
C PRO A 22 -5.93 -19.48 -12.58
N ALA A 23 -4.60 -19.64 -12.59
CA ALA A 23 -3.68 -18.61 -12.12
C ALA A 23 -3.94 -17.40 -13.01
N VAL A 24 -4.74 -16.45 -12.51
CA VAL A 24 -4.84 -15.12 -13.08
C VAL A 24 -3.41 -14.60 -13.03
N ALA A 25 -2.76 -14.50 -14.18
CA ALA A 25 -1.46 -13.88 -14.28
C ALA A 25 -1.58 -12.53 -13.56
N SER A 26 -0.83 -12.35 -12.47
CA SER A 26 -0.83 -11.08 -11.76
C SER A 26 -0.47 -10.04 -12.81
N LEU A 27 -1.40 -9.14 -13.13
CA LEU A 27 -1.00 -7.86 -13.72
C LEU A 27 0.13 -7.37 -12.83
N THR A 28 1.33 -7.26 -13.39
CA THR A 28 2.48 -6.71 -12.66
C THR A 28 2.03 -5.35 -12.16
N SER A 29 1.79 -5.25 -10.85
CA SER A 29 1.24 -4.03 -10.26
C SER A 29 2.22 -2.88 -10.54
N ASP A 30 1.72 -1.81 -11.13
CA ASP A 30 2.49 -0.58 -11.36
C ASP A 30 2.49 0.31 -10.10
N LEU A 31 1.90 -0.15 -9.00
CA LEU A 31 1.69 0.62 -7.78
C LEU A 31 3.00 1.18 -7.21
N ALA A 32 4.09 0.40 -7.23
CA ALA A 32 5.39 0.89 -6.78
C ALA A 32 5.88 2.08 -7.61
N ALA A 33 5.69 2.04 -8.94
CA ALA A 33 6.07 3.15 -9.81
C ALA A 33 5.17 4.37 -9.56
N ALA A 34 3.86 4.16 -9.46
CA ALA A 34 2.89 5.21 -9.17
C ALA A 34 3.19 5.92 -7.83
N CYS A 35 3.48 5.16 -6.76
CA CYS A 35 3.80 5.71 -5.45
C CYS A 35 5.09 6.55 -5.48
N ASN A 36 6.15 6.03 -6.10
CA ASN A 36 7.42 6.74 -6.17
C ASN A 36 7.31 8.03 -7.01
N GLU A 37 6.57 8.01 -8.12
CA GLU A 37 6.35 9.21 -8.93
C GLU A 37 5.48 10.24 -8.21
N ALA A 38 4.39 9.82 -7.55
CA ALA A 38 3.57 10.72 -6.75
C ALA A 38 4.37 11.36 -5.61
N ALA A 39 5.21 10.58 -4.90
CA ALA A 39 6.07 11.09 -3.84
C ALA A 39 7.04 12.16 -4.35
N LYS A 40 7.72 11.91 -5.50
CA LYS A 40 8.65 12.88 -6.10
C LYS A 40 7.94 14.18 -6.49
N ARG A 41 6.78 14.08 -7.15
CA ARG A 41 5.98 15.23 -7.58
C ARG A 41 5.54 16.05 -6.37
N TRP A 42 5.02 15.37 -5.35
CA TRP A 42 4.54 16.03 -4.14
C TRP A 42 5.66 16.77 -3.41
N ILE A 43 6.81 16.12 -3.17
CA ILE A 43 8.00 16.75 -2.57
C ILE A 43 8.44 17.98 -3.37
N TYR A 44 8.39 17.93 -4.71
CA TYR A 44 8.77 19.06 -5.54
C TYR A 44 7.80 20.24 -5.38
N VAL A 45 6.51 19.97 -5.31
CA VAL A 45 5.46 21.01 -5.18
C VAL A 45 5.46 21.62 -3.78
N THR A 46 5.73 20.84 -2.74
CA THR A 46 5.72 21.29 -1.33
C THR A 46 7.08 21.79 -0.82
N ASP A 47 8.12 21.78 -1.67
CA ASP A 47 9.45 22.26 -1.30
C ASP A 47 9.43 23.75 -0.95
N ARG A 48 9.56 24.05 0.35
CA ARG A 48 9.56 25.41 0.91
C ARG A 48 10.71 26.29 0.41
N ARG A 49 11.69 25.73 -0.30
CA ARG A 49 12.77 26.49 -0.95
C ARG A 49 12.29 27.16 -2.24
N HIS A 50 11.17 26.72 -2.81
CA HIS A 50 10.57 27.35 -3.97
C HIS A 50 9.91 28.69 -3.62
N PRO A 51 9.91 29.66 -4.55
CA PRO A 51 9.10 30.87 -4.41
C PRO A 51 7.62 30.52 -4.25
N ALA A 52 6.88 31.28 -3.43
CA ALA A 52 5.46 31.05 -3.18
C ALA A 52 4.58 31.13 -4.45
N GLU A 53 5.03 31.86 -5.46
CA GLU A 53 4.33 32.04 -6.74
C GLU A 53 4.78 31.04 -7.82
N LEU A 54 5.63 30.06 -7.49
CA LEU A 54 6.13 29.09 -8.47
C LEU A 54 5.02 28.24 -9.07
N PHE A 55 3.99 27.93 -8.28
CA PHE A 55 2.83 27.16 -8.70
C PHE A 55 1.57 28.01 -8.52
N THR A 56 0.65 27.92 -9.48
CA THR A 56 -0.71 28.45 -9.29
C THR A 56 -1.52 27.51 -8.43
N ASP A 57 -2.60 28.02 -7.82
CA ASP A 57 -3.52 27.21 -7.02
C ASP A 57 -4.08 26.03 -7.83
N GLU A 58 -4.41 26.22 -9.11
CA GLU A 58 -4.89 25.15 -9.98
C GLU A 58 -3.83 24.07 -10.24
N GLN A 59 -2.55 24.45 -10.31
CA GLN A 59 -1.47 23.47 -10.44
C GLN A 59 -1.30 22.67 -9.15
N ILE A 60 -1.40 23.32 -8.00
CA ILE A 60 -1.36 22.64 -6.70
C ILE A 60 -2.54 21.66 -6.58
N ASP A 61 -3.75 22.08 -6.95
CA ASP A 61 -4.95 21.23 -6.93
C ASP A 61 -4.80 19.98 -7.82
N VAL A 62 -4.18 20.10 -9.00
CA VAL A 62 -3.88 18.94 -9.86
C VAL A 62 -2.95 17.96 -9.16
N GLU A 63 -1.93 18.45 -8.45
CA GLU A 63 -0.96 17.62 -7.74
C GLU A 63 -1.58 16.99 -6.48
N ILE A 64 -2.44 17.71 -5.76
CA ILE A 64 -3.25 17.18 -4.65
C ILE A 64 -4.14 16.03 -5.14
N ASN A 65 -4.89 16.25 -6.22
CA ASN A 65 -5.78 15.23 -6.79
C ASN A 65 -4.98 13.99 -7.26
N HIS A 66 -3.82 14.20 -7.86
CA HIS A 66 -2.94 13.11 -8.29
C HIS A 66 -2.42 12.30 -7.09
N CYS A 67 -1.90 12.98 -6.06
CA CYS A 67 -1.43 12.33 -4.83
C CYS A 67 -2.57 11.53 -4.17
N THR A 68 -3.74 12.15 -4.02
CA THR A 68 -4.94 11.53 -3.42
C THR A 68 -5.36 10.26 -4.16
N ALA A 69 -5.40 10.28 -5.49
CA ALA A 69 -5.75 9.09 -6.28
C ALA A 69 -4.76 7.93 -6.05
N VAL A 70 -3.46 8.21 -5.89
CA VAL A 70 -2.46 7.18 -5.61
C VAL A 70 -2.55 6.68 -4.16
N LEU A 71 -2.88 7.55 -3.20
CA LEU A 71 -3.16 7.16 -1.81
C LEU A 71 -4.38 6.22 -1.73
N GLU A 72 -5.46 6.52 -2.44
CA GLU A 72 -6.64 5.65 -2.53
C GLU A 72 -6.29 4.27 -3.08
N ARG A 73 -5.44 4.20 -4.12
CA ARG A 73 -4.90 2.93 -4.62
C ARG A 73 -4.10 2.19 -3.56
N CYS A 74 -3.29 2.89 -2.76
CA CYS A 74 -2.51 2.26 -1.69
C CYS A 74 -3.39 1.56 -0.65
N ILE A 75 -4.58 2.10 -0.38
CA ILE A 75 -5.58 1.53 0.53
C ILE A 75 -6.23 0.28 -0.10
N GLN A 76 -6.56 0.34 -1.39
CA GLN A 76 -7.32 -0.70 -2.10
C GLN A 76 -6.46 -1.88 -2.55
N GLU A 77 -5.19 -1.65 -2.90
CA GLU A 77 -4.29 -2.65 -3.47
C GLU A 77 -3.28 -3.11 -2.41
N PRO A 78 -3.39 -4.31 -1.81
CA PRO A 78 -2.38 -4.81 -0.88
C PRO A 78 -1.02 -4.97 -1.54
N SER A 79 0.06 -4.59 -0.85
CA SER A 79 1.43 -4.74 -1.37
C SER A 79 1.76 -6.22 -1.61
N GLN A 80 2.22 -6.55 -2.81
CA GLN A 80 2.61 -7.90 -3.23
C GLN A 80 4.12 -8.16 -3.06
N SER A 81 4.89 -7.12 -2.75
CA SER A 81 6.35 -7.19 -2.66
C SER A 81 6.94 -6.16 -1.69
N LEU A 82 8.17 -6.40 -1.20
CA LEU A 82 8.91 -5.45 -0.37
C LEU A 82 9.14 -4.10 -1.07
N PRO A 83 9.52 -4.05 -2.37
CA PRO A 83 9.63 -2.78 -3.09
C PRO A 83 8.33 -1.96 -3.14
N GLU A 84 7.17 -2.60 -3.24
CA GLU A 84 5.89 -1.91 -3.16
C GLU A 84 5.63 -1.34 -1.77
N LEU A 85 5.96 -2.09 -0.71
CA LEU A 85 5.84 -1.58 0.66
C LEU A 85 6.76 -0.37 0.89
N ALA A 86 8.00 -0.43 0.40
CA ALA A 86 8.92 0.69 0.44
C ALA A 86 8.39 1.90 -0.34
N ALA A 87 7.80 1.69 -1.52
CA ALA A 87 7.25 2.77 -2.33
C ALA A 87 6.05 3.45 -1.66
N LYS A 88 5.14 2.69 -1.04
CA LYS A 88 4.04 3.25 -0.24
C LYS A 88 4.56 4.04 0.95
N ALA A 89 5.54 3.52 1.68
CA ALA A 89 6.13 4.22 2.81
C ALA A 89 6.76 5.56 2.39
N ARG A 90 7.46 5.60 1.25
CA ARG A 90 8.00 6.86 0.69
C ARG A 90 6.91 7.87 0.35
N LEU A 91 5.78 7.42 -0.21
CA LEU A 91 4.63 8.29 -0.48
C LEU A 91 4.02 8.85 0.80
N MET A 92 3.82 8.02 1.83
CA MET A 92 3.30 8.47 3.14
C MET A 92 4.24 9.49 3.79
N ILE A 93 5.56 9.26 3.73
CA ILE A 93 6.55 10.22 4.23
C ILE A 93 6.43 11.54 3.46
N ALA A 94 6.40 11.50 2.13
CA ALA A 94 6.28 12.70 1.31
C ALA A 94 5.03 13.52 1.66
N GLU A 95 3.89 12.86 1.86
CA GLU A 95 2.63 13.53 2.16
C GLU A 95 2.56 14.11 3.58
N HIS A 96 3.18 13.45 4.56
CA HIS A 96 3.21 13.91 5.96
C HIS A 96 4.40 14.83 6.31
N ASP A 97 5.46 14.86 5.51
CA ASP A 97 6.65 15.70 5.76
C ASP A 97 6.43 17.14 5.28
N ASP A 98 5.36 17.77 5.77
CA ASP A 98 5.06 19.18 5.53
C ASP A 98 5.78 20.10 6.53
N GLY A 99 6.66 19.55 7.38
CA GLY A 99 7.31 20.26 8.49
C GLY A 99 6.49 20.28 9.78
N ASP A 100 5.58 19.32 9.95
CA ASP A 100 4.68 19.27 11.09
C ASP A 100 5.38 19.26 12.46
N GLN A 101 4.79 20.00 13.39
CA GLN A 101 5.28 20.16 14.76
C GLN A 101 4.84 19.01 15.68
N PHE A 102 3.91 18.16 15.22
CA PHE A 102 3.38 17.09 16.04
C PHE A 102 4.36 15.90 16.17
N VAL A 103 4.65 15.54 17.43
CA VAL A 103 5.54 14.42 17.78
C VAL A 103 5.05 13.10 17.16
N GLY A 104 3.74 12.89 17.06
CA GLY A 104 3.15 11.69 16.46
C GLY A 104 3.49 11.53 14.98
N HIS A 105 3.40 12.60 14.18
CA HIS A 105 3.76 12.56 12.76
C HIS A 105 5.25 12.31 12.57
N ARG A 106 6.10 12.95 13.39
CA ARG A 106 7.54 12.67 13.38
C ARG A 106 7.86 11.22 13.72
N ALA A 107 7.18 10.64 14.71
CA ALA A 107 7.35 9.23 15.07
C ALA A 107 6.90 8.29 13.93
N LEU A 108 5.80 8.62 13.25
CA LEU A 108 5.34 7.90 12.06
C LEU A 108 6.37 7.95 10.93
N ILE A 109 6.90 9.14 10.61
CA ILE A 109 7.96 9.30 9.59
C ILE A 109 9.20 8.48 9.93
N VAL A 110 9.64 8.45 11.20
CA VAL A 110 10.76 7.61 11.64
C VAL A 110 10.48 6.13 11.39
N LEU A 111 9.31 5.65 11.83
CA LEU A 111 8.90 4.26 11.61
C LEU A 111 8.85 3.90 10.11
N LEU A 112 8.32 4.78 9.28
CA LEU A 112 8.23 4.56 7.84
C LEU A 112 9.61 4.52 7.18
N ASN A 113 10.57 5.33 7.65
CA ASN A 113 11.96 5.27 7.18
C ASN A 113 12.61 3.93 7.55
N GLU A 114 12.34 3.39 8.75
CA GLU A 114 12.80 2.04 9.12
C GLU A 114 12.20 0.97 8.22
N VAL A 115 10.90 1.07 7.90
CA VAL A 115 10.24 0.17 6.93
C VAL A 115 10.92 0.23 5.56
N VAL A 116 11.24 1.43 5.06
CA VAL A 116 11.97 1.60 3.79
C VAL A 116 13.34 0.90 3.86
N ALA A 117 14.08 1.06 4.95
CA ALA A 117 15.40 0.46 5.12
C ALA A 117 15.36 -1.08 5.19
N LEU A 118 14.27 -1.66 5.70
CA LEU A 118 14.08 -3.12 5.75
C LEU A 118 13.63 -3.73 4.42
N CYS A 119 13.05 -2.91 3.54
CA CYS A 119 12.44 -3.37 2.28
C CYS A 119 13.28 -3.08 1.02
N GLY A 120 14.37 -2.32 1.14
CA GLY A 120 15.32 -1.97 0.07
C GLY A 120 16.69 -2.58 0.29
#